data_AF-A0A1B2AGD0-F1
#
_entry.id   AF-A0A1B2AGD0-F1
#
_cell.length_a   1.000
_cell.length_b   1.000
_cell.length_c   1.000
_cell.angle_alpha   90.00
_cell.angle_beta   90.00
_cell.angle_gamma   90.00
#
_symmetry.space_group_name_H-M   'P 1'
#
loop_
_entity.id
_entity.type
_entity.pdbx_description
1 polymer ?
#
loop_
_entity_poly.entity_id
_entity_poly.type
_entity_poly.pdbx_seq_one_letter_code
_entity_poly.pdbx_strand_id
1 'polypeptide(L)'
;MTTPNVDTLYSTSWLDLSAGPLTIDVPSFGDRYLSVAVMDTYSNNFALLGSRTSGSSPVRFSISGPDRTAAGAVSSPTRWAWLLIRAEVDQREDLGDFHALQDQCRIAGPTGSAAFAPGCRADGDPVVVLETLTRLLAESPPSSAPDEVMRAIAALGLAGEGRGRPWSADELRTIHDGFMEARTQLLRTPPGLRQCGWILPFENMGAFGPDYRSRALIALKGLGALPNREAMYFWALAPDGQTEFDADQRWRLTLPSGSLPVDAFWSLTAYRRTPSGQSYLFDNALGRHALGSHQDNLQRADDGSITVFLQRHPPADGPIANWLPTPPEGAFELVLRAYLPRRELLDRSFRLPSVVPAS
;
A
#
# COMPACT_ATOMS: atom_id res chain seq x y z
N MET A 1 1.97 2.35 11.75
CA MET A 1 1.96 1.72 10.41
C MET A 1 3.16 0.79 10.33
N THR A 2 2.95 -0.50 10.09
CA THR A 2 4.04 -1.43 9.77
C THR A 2 4.49 -1.18 8.33
N THR A 3 5.78 -1.36 8.04
CA THR A 3 6.39 -1.13 6.71
C THR A 3 6.01 0.21 6.06
N PRO A 4 6.23 1.35 6.76
CA PRO A 4 5.89 2.66 6.22
C PRO A 4 6.63 2.94 4.91
N ASN A 5 5.98 3.60 3.97
CA ASN A 5 6.63 4.06 2.75
C ASN A 5 7.41 5.35 3.03
N VAL A 6 8.65 5.43 2.56
CA VAL A 6 9.54 6.60 2.67
C VAL A 6 9.81 7.26 1.32
N ASP A 7 9.22 6.75 0.24
CA ASP A 7 9.43 7.22 -1.12
C ASP A 7 8.46 8.35 -1.51
N THR A 8 7.36 8.49 -0.78
CA THR A 8 6.26 9.40 -1.13
C THR A 8 5.62 9.98 0.13
N LEU A 9 5.28 11.26 0.12
CA LEU A 9 4.42 11.88 1.13
C LEU A 9 2.95 11.78 0.73
N TYR A 10 2.08 11.68 1.73
CA TYR A 10 0.66 11.41 1.55
C TYR A 10 -0.22 12.63 1.86
N SER A 11 -1.22 12.86 1.02
CA SER A 11 -2.40 13.68 1.36
C SER A 11 -3.64 12.78 1.26
N THR A 12 -4.54 12.85 2.23
CA THR A 12 -5.65 11.88 2.34
C THR A 12 -6.94 12.56 2.75
N SER A 13 -8.07 12.07 2.24
CA SER A 13 -9.40 12.51 2.64
C SER A 13 -10.46 11.42 2.46
N TRP A 14 -11.43 11.35 3.35
CA TRP A 14 -12.67 10.60 3.13
C TRP A 14 -13.72 11.51 2.52
N LEU A 15 -14.30 11.09 1.41
CA LEU A 15 -15.26 11.84 0.62
C LEU A 15 -16.68 11.32 0.91
N ASP A 16 -17.58 12.20 1.33
CA ASP A 16 -19.03 11.93 1.38
C ASP A 16 -19.68 12.33 0.04
N LEU A 17 -20.13 11.36 -0.74
CA LEU A 17 -20.74 11.62 -2.05
C LEU A 17 -22.27 11.69 -2.00
N SER A 18 -22.88 11.66 -0.82
CA SER A 18 -24.35 11.69 -0.68
C SER A 18 -24.99 13.05 -0.97
N ALA A 19 -24.25 14.13 -0.75
CA ALA A 19 -24.73 15.49 -0.97
C ALA A 19 -24.64 15.93 -2.44
N GLY A 20 -23.91 15.18 -3.27
CA GLY A 20 -23.72 15.45 -4.68
C GLY A 20 -22.27 15.23 -5.14
N PRO A 21 -21.96 15.52 -6.40
CA PRO A 21 -20.62 15.31 -6.94
C PRO A 21 -19.61 16.29 -6.34
N LEU A 22 -18.39 15.80 -6.14
CA LEU A 22 -17.23 16.60 -5.70
C LEU A 22 -16.26 16.77 -6.88
N THR A 23 -15.54 17.89 -6.91
CA THR A 23 -14.42 18.14 -7.82
C THR A 23 -13.13 18.12 -7.01
N ILE A 24 -12.15 17.38 -7.51
CA ILE A 24 -10.82 17.23 -6.91
C ILE A 24 -9.83 17.91 -7.84
N ASP A 25 -9.06 18.84 -7.29
CA ASP A 25 -8.00 19.58 -7.97
C ASP A 25 -6.67 19.27 -7.26
N VAL A 26 -5.74 18.66 -7.99
CA VAL A 26 -4.38 18.38 -7.53
C VAL A 26 -3.41 19.16 -8.43
N PRO A 27 -2.54 20.02 -7.87
CA PRO A 27 -1.61 20.81 -8.68
C PRO A 27 -0.57 19.91 -9.37
N SER A 28 0.23 20.50 -10.25
CA SER A 28 1.43 19.82 -10.74
C SER A 28 2.43 19.68 -9.60
N PHE A 29 3.01 18.48 -9.46
CA PHE A 29 4.16 18.21 -8.60
C PHE A 29 5.48 18.20 -9.40
N GLY A 30 5.48 18.82 -10.59
CA GLY A 30 6.62 18.76 -11.51
C GLY A 30 6.85 17.33 -12.01
N ASP A 31 8.12 16.95 -12.11
CA ASP A 31 8.53 15.64 -12.62
C ASP A 31 8.49 14.52 -11.58
N ARG A 32 8.05 14.82 -10.35
CA ARG A 32 7.83 13.83 -9.29
C ARG A 32 6.78 12.83 -9.74
N TYR A 33 6.98 11.57 -9.37
CA TYR A 33 5.90 10.60 -9.44
C TYR A 33 4.72 11.03 -8.56
N LEU A 34 3.51 10.99 -9.13
CA LEU A 34 2.25 11.34 -8.51
C LEU A 34 1.24 10.22 -8.74
N SER A 35 0.58 9.79 -7.68
CA SER A 35 -0.57 8.89 -7.70
C SER A 35 -1.75 9.51 -6.98
N VAL A 36 -2.87 9.64 -7.67
CA VAL A 36 -4.15 10.12 -7.12
C VAL A 36 -5.11 8.93 -7.14
N ALA A 37 -5.09 8.17 -6.05
CA ALA A 37 -5.90 6.97 -5.88
C ALA A 37 -7.22 7.30 -5.21
N VAL A 38 -8.32 6.79 -5.76
CA VAL A 38 -9.64 6.86 -5.13
C VAL A 38 -10.19 5.45 -4.96
N MET A 39 -10.48 5.09 -3.71
CA MET A 39 -10.93 3.78 -3.31
C MET A 39 -12.36 3.79 -2.79
N ASP A 40 -13.11 2.72 -3.05
CA ASP A 40 -14.42 2.51 -2.45
C ASP A 40 -14.30 2.06 -0.98
N THR A 41 -15.42 1.90 -0.27
CA THR A 41 -15.40 1.39 1.12
C THR A 41 -14.86 -0.04 1.24
N TYR A 42 -14.72 -0.75 0.13
CA TYR A 42 -14.15 -2.08 0.02
C TYR A 42 -12.67 -2.05 -0.37
N SER A 43 -12.03 -0.88 -0.35
CA SER A 43 -10.61 -0.67 -0.70
C SER A 43 -10.22 -1.05 -2.13
N ASN A 44 -11.19 -1.11 -3.06
CA ASN A 44 -10.87 -1.23 -4.49
C ASN A 44 -10.58 0.15 -5.05
N ASN A 45 -9.44 0.31 -5.73
CA ASN A 45 -9.10 1.52 -6.47
C ASN A 45 -9.96 1.58 -7.75
N PHE A 46 -11.08 2.30 -7.71
CA PHE A 46 -11.96 2.46 -8.87
C PHE A 46 -11.54 3.63 -9.76
N ALA A 47 -10.77 4.59 -9.22
CA ALA A 47 -10.09 5.60 -10.01
C ALA A 47 -8.64 5.76 -9.56
N LEU A 48 -7.76 5.93 -10.56
CA LEU A 48 -6.32 6.05 -10.33
C LEU A 48 -5.71 6.91 -11.43
N LEU A 49 -5.40 8.15 -11.06
CA LEU A 49 -4.86 9.21 -11.91
C LEU A 49 -3.46 9.61 -11.41
N GLY A 50 -2.80 10.54 -12.09
CA GLY A 50 -1.45 11.00 -11.77
C GLY A 50 -0.49 10.81 -12.93
N SER A 51 0.81 10.60 -12.65
CA SER A 51 1.88 10.61 -13.65
C SER A 51 1.61 9.68 -14.83
N ARG A 52 1.07 8.48 -14.58
CA ARG A 52 0.73 7.51 -15.64
C ARG A 52 -0.34 8.01 -16.62
N THR A 53 -1.21 8.91 -16.18
CA THR A 53 -2.36 9.40 -16.98
C THR A 53 -2.18 10.82 -17.48
N SER A 54 -1.40 11.65 -16.79
CA SER A 54 -1.28 13.09 -17.07
C SER A 54 0.17 13.59 -17.11
N GLY A 55 1.17 12.72 -16.93
CA GLY A 55 2.56 13.12 -16.76
C GLY A 55 2.71 14.13 -15.62
N SER A 56 3.46 15.20 -15.85
CA SER A 56 3.67 16.30 -14.91
C SER A 56 2.48 17.29 -14.86
N SER A 57 1.41 17.08 -15.63
CA SER A 57 0.27 18.01 -15.67
C SER A 57 -0.59 17.92 -14.40
N PRO A 58 -1.22 19.03 -13.95
CA PRO A 58 -2.20 18.99 -12.87
C PRO A 58 -3.33 18.00 -13.13
N VAL A 59 -3.86 17.39 -12.07
CA VAL A 59 -4.97 16.44 -12.15
C VAL A 59 -6.24 17.12 -11.64
N ARG A 60 -7.26 17.21 -12.50
CA ARG A 60 -8.59 17.70 -12.15
C ARG A 60 -9.67 16.74 -12.62
N PHE A 61 -10.56 16.34 -11.72
CA PHE A 61 -11.69 15.48 -12.07
C PHE A 61 -12.86 15.65 -11.11
N SER A 62 -14.06 15.30 -11.57
CA SER A 62 -15.24 15.21 -10.71
C SER A 62 -15.55 13.76 -10.38
N ILE A 63 -16.09 13.52 -9.19
CA ILE A 63 -16.52 12.23 -8.67
C ILE A 63 -17.97 12.33 -8.17
N SER A 64 -18.78 11.31 -8.44
CA SER A 64 -20.17 11.23 -7.99
C SER A 64 -20.46 9.92 -7.28
N GLY A 65 -21.37 9.95 -6.30
CA GLY A 65 -21.83 8.75 -5.60
C GLY A 65 -22.88 7.96 -6.39
N PRO A 66 -23.20 6.72 -5.95
CA PRO A 66 -24.14 5.84 -6.66
C PRO A 66 -25.57 6.41 -6.77
N ASP A 67 -26.02 7.18 -5.77
CA ASP A 67 -27.38 7.75 -5.73
C ASP A 67 -27.50 9.14 -6.38
N ARG A 68 -26.36 9.74 -6.77
CA ARG A 68 -26.27 11.13 -7.24
C ARG A 68 -25.26 11.23 -8.38
N THR A 69 -25.51 10.50 -9.45
CA THR A 69 -24.62 10.46 -10.62
C THR A 69 -24.62 11.80 -11.35
N ALA A 70 -23.47 12.15 -11.94
CA ALA A 70 -23.30 13.34 -12.75
C ALA A 70 -22.59 12.98 -14.06
N ALA A 71 -23.06 13.51 -15.19
CA ALA A 71 -22.44 13.26 -16.49
C ALA A 71 -20.98 13.76 -16.49
N GLY A 72 -20.06 12.91 -16.96
CA GLY A 72 -18.62 13.23 -17.01
C GLY A 72 -17.88 13.08 -15.67
N ALA A 73 -18.57 12.78 -14.57
CA ALA A 73 -17.93 12.45 -13.30
C ALA A 73 -17.56 10.96 -13.23
N VAL A 74 -16.48 10.65 -12.51
CA VAL A 74 -16.14 9.29 -12.11
C VAL A 74 -17.21 8.79 -11.15
N SER A 75 -17.86 7.67 -11.48
CA SER A 75 -18.87 7.07 -10.61
C SER A 75 -18.21 6.21 -9.53
N SER A 76 -18.36 6.61 -8.26
CA SER A 76 -18.03 5.77 -7.12
C SER A 76 -19.08 4.66 -6.97
N PRO A 77 -18.69 3.40 -6.71
CA PRO A 77 -19.64 2.33 -6.42
C PRO A 77 -20.28 2.46 -5.03
N THR A 78 -19.70 3.27 -4.14
CA THR A 78 -20.12 3.43 -2.74
C THR A 78 -20.32 4.90 -2.41
N ARG A 79 -21.11 5.19 -1.36
CA ARG A 79 -21.34 6.56 -0.86
C ARG A 79 -20.03 7.20 -0.43
N TRP A 80 -19.24 6.48 0.35
CA TRP A 80 -17.96 6.94 0.83
C TRP A 80 -16.86 6.53 -0.13
N ALA A 81 -15.90 7.42 -0.36
CA ALA A 81 -14.69 7.10 -1.09
C ALA A 81 -13.46 7.62 -0.34
N TRP A 82 -12.37 6.86 -0.35
CA TRP A 82 -11.11 7.26 0.24
C TRP A 82 -10.19 7.80 -0.86
N LEU A 83 -9.90 9.11 -0.81
CA LEU A 83 -8.90 9.76 -1.64
C LEU A 83 -7.54 9.65 -0.95
N LEU A 84 -6.55 9.13 -1.67
CA LEU A 84 -5.18 9.03 -1.23
C LEU A 84 -4.22 9.48 -2.33
N ILE A 85 -3.62 10.64 -2.13
CA ILE A 85 -2.62 11.24 -3.00
C ILE A 85 -1.24 10.86 -2.48
N ARG A 86 -0.35 10.44 -3.37
CA ARG A 86 1.05 10.13 -3.08
C ARG A 86 1.93 10.88 -4.07
N ALA A 87 2.82 11.72 -3.56
CA ALA A 87 3.82 12.39 -4.39
C ALA A 87 5.22 12.02 -3.90
N GLU A 88 6.11 11.72 -4.84
CA GLU A 88 7.50 11.32 -4.59
C GLU A 88 8.28 12.42 -3.86
N VAL A 89 9.04 12.00 -2.86
CA VAL A 89 9.88 12.85 -2.01
C VAL A 89 11.31 12.32 -2.03
N ASP A 90 12.28 13.20 -2.24
CA ASP A 90 13.66 12.91 -1.89
C ASP A 90 13.83 13.13 -0.38
N GLN A 91 14.31 12.15 0.36
CA GLN A 91 14.49 12.24 1.82
C GLN A 91 15.44 13.37 2.26
N ARG A 92 16.16 14.00 1.33
CA ARG A 92 17.09 15.12 1.58
C ARG A 92 16.45 16.50 1.34
N GLU A 93 15.25 16.56 0.77
CA GLU A 93 14.64 17.82 0.37
C GLU A 93 14.03 18.60 1.54
N ASP A 94 13.94 19.92 1.39
CA ASP A 94 13.18 20.77 2.30
C ASP A 94 11.67 20.53 2.07
N LEU A 95 10.99 20.11 3.12
CA LEU A 95 9.57 19.77 3.05
C LEU A 95 8.66 21.01 3.01
N GLY A 96 9.18 22.22 3.21
CA GLY A 96 8.41 23.47 3.16
C GLY A 96 7.75 23.69 1.79
N ASP A 97 8.54 23.63 0.72
CA ASP A 97 8.03 23.77 -0.65
C ASP A 97 7.10 22.62 -1.04
N PHE A 98 7.41 21.40 -0.56
CA PHE A 98 6.56 20.24 -0.78
C PHE A 98 5.18 20.42 -0.13
N HIS A 99 5.13 20.84 1.14
CA HIS A 99 3.89 21.10 1.85
C HIS A 99 3.11 22.26 1.20
N ALA A 100 3.80 23.29 0.71
CA ALA A 100 3.15 24.37 -0.04
C ALA A 100 2.47 23.89 -1.34
N LEU A 101 2.98 22.83 -1.98
CA LEU A 101 2.27 22.14 -3.07
C LEU A 101 1.08 21.32 -2.56
N GLN A 102 1.22 20.60 -1.43
CA GLN A 102 0.10 19.86 -0.84
C GLN A 102 -1.06 20.78 -0.45
N ASP A 103 -0.78 21.96 0.10
CA ASP A 103 -1.77 22.97 0.50
C ASP A 103 -2.58 23.53 -0.69
N GLN A 104 -2.10 23.33 -1.92
CA GLN A 104 -2.82 23.71 -3.13
C GLN A 104 -3.82 22.63 -3.59
N CYS A 105 -3.80 21.42 -3.01
CA CYS A 105 -4.83 20.41 -3.28
C CYS A 105 -6.19 20.90 -2.78
N ARG A 106 -7.24 20.77 -3.60
CA ARG A 106 -8.60 21.23 -3.25
C ARG A 106 -9.65 20.18 -3.54
N ILE A 107 -10.67 20.17 -2.69
CA ILE A 107 -11.91 19.44 -2.90
C ILE A 107 -13.05 20.48 -2.84
N ALA A 108 -13.84 20.56 -3.90
CA ALA A 108 -14.95 21.51 -4.02
C ALA A 108 -16.25 20.78 -4.34
N GLY A 109 -17.36 21.23 -3.76
CA GLY A 109 -18.67 20.62 -3.97
C GLY A 109 -19.60 20.85 -2.78
N PRO A 110 -20.80 20.25 -2.80
CA PRO A 110 -21.72 20.33 -1.67
C PRO A 110 -21.11 19.63 -0.44
N THR A 111 -21.18 20.29 0.71
CA THR A 111 -20.74 19.69 1.97
C THR A 111 -21.86 18.81 2.52
N GLY A 112 -21.56 17.53 2.76
CA GLY A 112 -22.46 16.65 3.50
C GLY A 112 -22.64 17.12 4.94
N SER A 113 -23.82 16.90 5.52
CA SER A 113 -24.09 17.26 6.91
C SER A 113 -23.55 16.25 7.94
N ALA A 114 -23.00 15.13 7.49
CA ALA A 114 -22.56 14.03 8.36
C ALA A 114 -21.03 13.95 8.41
N ALA A 115 -20.46 13.98 9.61
CA ALA A 115 -19.07 13.58 9.81
C ALA A 115 -18.95 12.07 9.55
N PHE A 116 -17.87 11.64 8.88
CA PHE A 116 -17.53 10.23 8.79
C PHE A 116 -17.13 9.71 10.17
N ALA A 117 -18.12 9.22 10.93
CA ALA A 117 -17.94 8.71 12.28
C ALA A 117 -18.48 7.28 12.37
N PRO A 118 -17.83 6.30 11.73
CA PRO A 118 -18.28 4.93 11.75
C PRO A 118 -18.07 4.27 13.12
N GLY A 119 -17.84 5.01 14.22
CA GLY A 119 -17.77 4.46 15.58
C GLY A 119 -16.69 3.38 15.78
N CYS A 120 -15.68 3.31 14.91
CA CYS A 120 -14.65 2.29 14.95
C CYS A 120 -13.83 2.45 16.25
N ARG A 121 -13.91 1.47 17.14
CA ARG A 121 -13.05 1.40 18.33
C ARG A 121 -11.79 0.61 17.94
N ALA A 122 -10.64 1.14 18.33
CA ALA A 122 -9.33 0.58 17.98
C ALA A 122 -8.94 -0.66 18.84
N ASP A 123 -9.85 -1.19 19.64
CA ASP A 123 -9.58 -2.35 20.51
C ASP A 123 -9.54 -3.68 19.74
N GLY A 124 -10.08 -3.71 18.52
CA GLY A 124 -10.08 -4.91 17.69
C GLY A 124 -11.03 -5.99 18.19
N ASP A 125 -11.98 -5.63 19.05
CA ASP A 125 -13.05 -6.53 19.50
C ASP A 125 -13.89 -6.99 18.29
N PRO A 126 -14.00 -8.31 18.03
CA PRO A 126 -14.75 -8.82 16.88
C PRO A 126 -16.20 -8.34 16.82
N VAL A 127 -16.87 -8.18 17.96
CA VAL A 127 -18.27 -7.73 18.02
C VAL A 127 -18.37 -6.28 17.57
N VAL A 128 -17.50 -5.40 18.08
CA VAL A 128 -17.46 -3.98 17.70
C VAL A 128 -17.14 -3.82 16.21
N VAL A 129 -16.23 -4.65 15.69
CA VAL A 129 -15.91 -4.69 14.25
C VAL A 129 -17.15 -5.07 13.44
N LEU A 130 -17.91 -6.09 13.85
CA LEU A 130 -19.11 -6.52 13.15
C LEU A 130 -20.28 -5.54 13.26
N GLU A 131 -20.47 -4.87 14.40
CA GLU A 131 -21.44 -3.78 14.56
C GLU A 131 -21.11 -2.61 13.62
N THR A 132 -19.83 -2.27 13.52
CA THR A 132 -19.34 -1.24 12.59
C THR A 132 -19.58 -1.67 11.14
N LEU A 133 -19.26 -2.91 10.80
CA LEU A 133 -19.50 -3.48 9.47
C LEU A 133 -20.99 -3.47 9.11
N THR A 134 -21.87 -3.81 10.05
CA THR A 134 -23.33 -3.80 9.85
C THR A 134 -23.85 -2.43 9.41
N ARG A 135 -23.35 -1.36 10.04
CA ARG A 135 -23.69 0.02 9.66
C ARG A 135 -23.09 0.41 8.32
N LEU A 136 -21.81 0.09 8.08
CA LEU A 136 -21.15 0.43 6.82
C LEU A 136 -21.78 -0.29 5.62
N LEU A 137 -22.21 -1.55 5.77
CA LEU A 137 -22.94 -2.30 4.73
C LEU A 137 -24.33 -1.70 4.44
N ALA A 138 -24.94 -1.06 5.42
CA ALA A 138 -26.21 -0.35 5.23
C ALA A 138 -26.02 0.93 4.40
N GLU A 139 -24.96 1.68 4.66
CA GLU A 139 -24.66 2.95 4.00
C GLU A 139 -24.00 2.79 2.63
N SER A 140 -23.25 1.71 2.43
CA SER A 140 -22.47 1.42 1.23
C SER A 140 -22.55 -0.08 0.93
N PRO A 141 -23.70 -0.57 0.46
CA PRO A 141 -23.83 -1.97 0.05
C PRO A 141 -22.89 -2.27 -1.14
N PRO A 142 -22.47 -3.54 -1.32
CA PRO A 142 -21.62 -3.89 -2.43
C PRO A 142 -22.40 -3.73 -3.75
N SER A 143 -21.72 -3.25 -4.80
CA SER A 143 -22.35 -2.96 -6.09
C SER A 143 -22.68 -4.21 -6.92
N SER A 144 -22.10 -5.37 -6.59
CA SER A 144 -22.35 -6.65 -7.26
C SER A 144 -23.41 -7.48 -6.53
N ALA A 145 -24.07 -8.38 -7.28
CA ALA A 145 -24.99 -9.36 -6.68
C ALA A 145 -24.33 -10.14 -5.54
N PRO A 146 -25.09 -10.56 -4.50
CA PRO A 146 -24.52 -11.26 -3.35
C PRO A 146 -23.84 -12.57 -3.77
N ASP A 147 -22.53 -12.64 -3.58
CA ASP A 147 -21.77 -13.88 -3.63
C ASP A 147 -21.97 -14.72 -2.36
N GLU A 148 -21.26 -15.84 -2.26
CA GLU A 148 -21.34 -16.73 -1.11
C GLU A 148 -20.93 -16.05 0.20
N VAL A 149 -19.92 -15.18 0.17
CA VAL A 149 -19.44 -14.45 1.34
C VAL A 149 -20.51 -13.47 1.80
N MET A 150 -21.13 -12.73 0.88
CA MET A 150 -22.22 -11.81 1.22
C MET A 150 -23.48 -12.53 1.74
N ARG A 151 -23.75 -13.76 1.28
CA ARG A 151 -24.81 -14.60 1.86
C ARG A 151 -24.48 -15.05 3.28
N ALA A 152 -23.23 -15.43 3.56
CA ALA A 152 -22.78 -15.76 4.91
C ALA A 152 -22.87 -14.55 5.85
N ILE A 153 -22.47 -13.36 5.38
CA ILE A 153 -22.61 -12.08 6.10
C ILE A 153 -24.09 -11.79 6.42
N ALA A 154 -25.00 -12.00 5.46
CA ALA A 154 -26.44 -11.84 5.69
C ALA A 154 -26.99 -12.85 6.72
N ALA A 155 -26.54 -14.11 6.69
CA ALA A 155 -26.94 -15.14 7.66
C ALA A 155 -26.48 -14.83 9.10
N LEU A 156 -25.35 -14.12 9.24
CA LEU A 156 -24.92 -13.57 10.53
C LEU A 156 -25.78 -12.38 11.00
N GLY A 157 -26.72 -11.89 10.18
CA GLY A 157 -27.55 -10.74 10.51
C GLY A 157 -26.84 -9.40 10.37
N LEU A 158 -25.80 -9.32 9.52
CA LEU A 158 -25.05 -8.10 9.27
C LEU A 158 -25.59 -7.31 8.07
N ALA A 159 -26.43 -7.94 7.24
CA ALA A 159 -27.00 -7.37 6.02
C ALA A 159 -28.36 -8.00 5.69
N GLY A 160 -29.09 -7.40 4.74
CA GLY A 160 -30.39 -7.90 4.28
C GLY A 160 -31.52 -7.72 5.31
N GLU A 161 -32.58 -8.53 5.18
CA GLU A 161 -33.76 -8.45 6.05
C GLU A 161 -33.47 -8.79 7.51
N GLY A 162 -32.49 -9.68 7.77
CA GLY A 162 -32.07 -10.06 9.12
C GLY A 162 -31.08 -9.10 9.78
N ARG A 163 -30.83 -7.93 9.19
CA ARG A 163 -29.83 -6.97 9.67
C ARG A 163 -30.13 -6.49 11.09
N GLY A 164 -29.13 -6.59 11.97
CA GLY A 164 -29.24 -6.13 13.36
C GLY A 164 -29.94 -7.12 14.29
N ARG A 165 -30.08 -8.39 13.89
CA ARG A 165 -30.58 -9.43 14.79
C ARG A 165 -29.65 -9.54 16.01
N PRO A 166 -30.18 -9.74 17.22
CA PRO A 166 -29.35 -10.00 18.38
C PRO A 166 -28.63 -11.35 18.22
N TRP A 167 -27.40 -11.43 18.72
CA TRP A 167 -26.66 -12.68 18.86
C TRP A 167 -26.84 -13.23 20.27
N SER A 168 -27.02 -14.55 20.37
CA SER A 168 -26.94 -15.28 21.63
C SER A 168 -25.50 -15.27 22.18
N ALA A 169 -25.34 -15.57 23.47
CA ALA A 169 -24.02 -15.67 24.09
C ALA A 169 -23.12 -16.73 23.42
N ASP A 170 -23.72 -17.79 22.89
CA ASP A 170 -23.01 -18.87 22.19
C ASP A 170 -22.53 -18.42 20.81
N GLU A 171 -23.39 -17.73 20.05
CA GLU A 171 -23.01 -17.13 18.77
C GLU A 171 -21.90 -16.09 18.93
N LEU A 172 -21.95 -15.25 19.97
CA LEU A 172 -20.88 -14.28 20.24
C LEU A 172 -19.53 -14.95 20.47
N ARG A 173 -19.50 -16.07 21.20
CA ARG A 173 -18.25 -16.85 21.40
C ARG A 173 -17.76 -17.44 20.08
N THR A 174 -18.64 -18.06 19.29
CA THR A 174 -18.28 -18.63 17.98
C THR A 174 -17.78 -17.57 17.00
N ILE A 175 -18.42 -16.39 16.97
CA ILE A 175 -18.00 -15.24 16.16
C ILE A 175 -16.60 -14.80 16.56
N HIS A 176 -16.36 -14.63 17.86
CA HIS A 176 -15.07 -14.21 18.39
C HIS A 176 -13.97 -15.21 18.01
N ASP A 177 -14.19 -16.50 18.28
CA ASP A 177 -13.20 -17.55 18.00
C ASP A 177 -12.91 -17.66 16.50
N GLY A 178 -13.95 -17.66 15.67
CA GLY A 178 -13.80 -17.70 14.21
C GLY A 178 -13.09 -16.47 13.65
N PHE A 179 -13.35 -15.28 14.19
CA PHE A 179 -12.65 -14.06 13.79
C PHE A 179 -11.15 -14.12 14.14
N MET A 180 -10.83 -14.55 15.36
CA MET A 180 -9.44 -14.65 15.82
C MET A 180 -8.67 -15.75 15.08
N GLU A 181 -9.32 -16.88 14.80
CA GLU A 181 -8.76 -17.93 13.98
C GLU A 181 -8.47 -17.42 12.56
N ALA A 182 -9.46 -16.83 11.88
CA ALA A 182 -9.32 -16.31 10.52
C ALA A 182 -8.20 -15.26 10.43
N ARG A 183 -8.14 -14.33 11.40
CA ARG A 183 -7.07 -13.33 11.48
C ARG A 183 -5.69 -13.99 11.61
N THR A 184 -5.57 -15.00 12.47
CA THR A 184 -4.31 -15.74 12.67
C THR A 184 -3.89 -16.48 11.40
N GLN A 185 -4.83 -17.15 10.72
CA GLN A 185 -4.57 -17.86 9.47
C GLN A 185 -4.14 -16.90 8.35
N LEU A 186 -4.80 -15.74 8.23
CA LEU A 186 -4.42 -14.71 7.25
C LEU A 186 -3.00 -14.20 7.49
N LEU A 187 -2.65 -13.85 8.72
CA LEU A 187 -1.32 -13.33 9.05
C LEU A 187 -0.20 -14.36 8.79
N ARG A 188 -0.50 -15.65 8.96
CA ARG A 188 0.41 -16.77 8.65
C ARG A 188 0.47 -17.14 7.17
N THR A 189 -0.52 -16.74 6.37
CA THR A 189 -0.54 -17.06 4.94
C THR A 189 0.65 -16.36 4.27
N PRO A 190 1.60 -17.10 3.68
CA PRO A 190 2.71 -16.48 2.97
C PRO A 190 2.15 -15.66 1.80
N PRO A 191 2.59 -14.41 1.61
CA PRO A 191 2.13 -13.65 0.47
C PRO A 191 2.63 -14.30 -0.83
N GLY A 192 1.78 -14.29 -1.85
CA GLY A 192 2.14 -14.35 -3.26
C GLY A 192 2.96 -15.54 -3.78
N LEU A 193 3.33 -15.39 -5.05
CA LEU A 193 4.25 -16.27 -5.76
C LEU A 193 5.69 -15.98 -5.32
N ARG A 194 6.50 -17.02 -5.13
CA ARG A 194 7.93 -16.89 -4.87
C ARG A 194 8.72 -17.05 -6.18
N GLN A 195 9.62 -16.11 -6.46
CA GLN A 195 10.49 -16.15 -7.64
C GLN A 195 11.84 -15.50 -7.32
N CYS A 196 12.94 -16.19 -7.63
CA CYS A 196 14.31 -15.66 -7.56
C CYS A 196 14.68 -14.97 -6.23
N GLY A 197 14.24 -15.53 -5.10
CA GLY A 197 14.50 -14.92 -3.78
C GLY A 197 13.59 -13.75 -3.44
N TRP A 198 12.40 -13.65 -4.05
CA TRP A 198 11.42 -12.62 -3.77
C TRP A 198 10.01 -13.21 -3.67
N ILE A 199 9.20 -12.61 -2.80
CA ILE A 199 7.75 -12.75 -2.81
C ILE A 199 7.15 -11.62 -3.66
N LEU A 200 6.36 -11.99 -4.66
CA LEU A 200 5.71 -11.07 -5.60
C LEU A 200 4.32 -10.64 -5.09
N PRO A 201 3.80 -9.49 -5.54
CA PRO A 201 2.46 -9.06 -5.18
C PRO A 201 1.39 -9.95 -5.82
N PHE A 202 0.19 -9.98 -5.21
CA PHE A 202 -1.00 -10.60 -5.80
C PHE A 202 -1.37 -9.89 -7.12
N GLU A 203 -1.93 -10.62 -8.08
CA GLU A 203 -2.28 -10.07 -9.39
C GLU A 203 -3.34 -8.97 -9.31
N ASN A 204 -4.33 -9.16 -8.43
CA ASN A 204 -5.45 -8.25 -8.19
C ASN A 204 -5.19 -7.24 -7.05
N MET A 205 -3.93 -7.00 -6.67
CA MET A 205 -3.59 -6.03 -5.62
C MET A 205 -4.26 -4.68 -5.93
N GLY A 206 -4.88 -4.05 -4.93
CA GLY A 206 -5.57 -2.77 -5.08
C GLY A 206 -6.87 -2.80 -5.91
N ALA A 207 -7.24 -3.92 -6.53
CA ALA A 207 -8.46 -4.09 -7.32
C ALA A 207 -9.04 -5.50 -7.09
N PHE A 208 -9.46 -5.77 -5.85
CA PHE A 208 -9.71 -7.12 -5.37
C PHE A 208 -11.00 -7.75 -5.91
N GLY A 209 -12.01 -6.95 -6.26
CA GLY A 209 -13.32 -7.48 -6.68
C GLY A 209 -13.93 -8.40 -5.61
N PRO A 210 -14.39 -9.62 -5.93
CA PRO A 210 -14.93 -10.55 -4.93
C PRO A 210 -13.84 -11.38 -4.19
N ASP A 211 -12.55 -11.09 -4.36
CA ASP A 211 -11.49 -11.76 -3.60
C ASP A 211 -11.32 -11.13 -2.20
N TYR A 212 -12.24 -11.47 -1.30
CA TYR A 212 -12.23 -10.99 0.08
C TYR A 212 -11.02 -11.46 0.87
N ARG A 213 -10.42 -12.60 0.52
CA ARG A 213 -9.27 -13.16 1.25
C ARG A 213 -8.03 -12.31 1.01
N SER A 214 -7.70 -12.02 -0.25
CA SER A 214 -6.57 -11.15 -0.57
C SER A 214 -6.82 -9.73 -0.06
N ARG A 215 -8.06 -9.22 -0.18
CA ARG A 215 -8.44 -7.92 0.39
C ARG A 215 -8.20 -7.85 1.90
N ALA A 216 -8.68 -8.84 2.66
CA ALA A 216 -8.52 -8.87 4.12
C ALA A 216 -7.04 -8.97 4.53
N LEU A 217 -6.26 -9.78 3.81
CA LEU A 217 -4.81 -9.88 4.03
C LEU A 217 -4.11 -8.54 3.83
N ILE A 218 -4.43 -7.82 2.75
CA ILE A 218 -3.85 -6.50 2.49
C ILE A 218 -4.36 -5.45 3.48
N ALA A 219 -5.62 -5.47 3.89
CA ALA A 219 -6.13 -4.56 4.92
C ALA A 219 -5.38 -4.72 6.26
N LEU A 220 -4.96 -5.95 6.62
CA LEU A 220 -4.17 -6.22 7.82
C LEU A 220 -2.68 -5.83 7.68
N LYS A 221 -2.11 -5.90 6.48
CA LYS A 221 -0.66 -5.72 6.25
C LYS A 221 -0.29 -4.33 5.73
N GLY A 222 -1.12 -3.70 4.90
CA GLY A 222 -0.82 -2.46 4.20
C GLY A 222 -2.04 -1.93 3.45
N LEU A 223 -3.01 -1.42 4.21
CA LEU A 223 -4.25 -0.85 3.66
C LEU A 223 -3.94 0.29 2.66
N GLY A 224 -4.73 0.34 1.58
CA GLY A 224 -4.57 1.34 0.52
C GLY A 224 -3.56 0.95 -0.56
N ALA A 225 -3.21 -0.33 -0.69
CA ALA A 225 -2.31 -0.81 -1.73
C ALA A 225 -2.76 -0.39 -3.14
N LEU A 226 -1.79 -0.06 -3.99
CA LEU A 226 -2.01 0.32 -5.38
C LEU A 226 -2.09 -0.92 -6.28
N PRO A 227 -2.81 -0.85 -7.42
CA PRO A 227 -2.73 -1.86 -8.47
C PRO A 227 -1.31 -2.03 -9.03
N ASN A 228 -0.98 -3.26 -9.45
CA ASN A 228 0.37 -3.59 -9.94
C ASN A 228 0.84 -2.70 -11.10
N ARG A 229 -0.07 -2.26 -11.97
CA ARG A 229 0.23 -1.30 -13.06
C ARG A 229 0.72 0.07 -12.59
N GLU A 230 0.52 0.37 -11.31
CA GLU A 230 0.87 1.63 -10.69
C GLU A 230 2.07 1.46 -9.76
N ALA A 231 2.07 0.42 -8.92
CA ALA A 231 3.23 0.04 -8.13
C ALA A 231 3.22 -1.46 -7.79
N MET A 232 4.38 -2.11 -7.91
CA MET A 232 4.62 -3.48 -7.44
C MET A 232 5.52 -3.49 -6.22
N TYR A 233 5.20 -4.37 -5.26
CA TYR A 233 5.89 -4.51 -3.98
C TYR A 233 6.46 -5.92 -3.85
N PHE A 234 7.76 -6.04 -3.66
CA PHE A 234 8.48 -7.30 -3.55
C PHE A 234 9.11 -7.42 -2.16
N TRP A 235 8.85 -8.51 -1.46
CA TRP A 235 9.55 -8.82 -0.21
C TRP A 235 10.71 -9.74 -0.51
N ALA A 236 11.92 -9.36 -0.09
CA ALA A 236 13.09 -10.20 -0.30
C ALA A 236 13.01 -11.45 0.58
N LEU A 237 13.59 -12.54 0.07
CA LEU A 237 13.82 -13.77 0.79
C LEU A 237 15.32 -13.96 0.99
N ALA A 238 15.71 -14.24 2.22
CA ALA A 238 17.04 -14.72 2.53
C ALA A 238 17.28 -16.10 1.87
N PRO A 239 18.54 -16.56 1.76
CA PRO A 239 18.86 -17.84 1.13
C PRO A 239 18.15 -19.07 1.74
N ASP A 240 17.72 -18.98 2.99
CA ASP A 240 16.92 -20.01 3.68
C ASP A 240 15.42 -19.99 3.33
N GLY A 241 15.00 -19.05 2.48
CA GLY A 241 13.62 -18.87 2.03
C GLY A 241 12.71 -18.15 3.03
N GLN A 242 13.25 -17.55 4.10
CA GLN A 242 12.53 -16.68 5.04
C GLN A 242 12.59 -15.22 4.59
N THR A 243 11.70 -14.38 5.12
CA THR A 243 11.70 -12.92 4.83
C THR A 243 12.68 -12.13 5.70
N GLU A 244 13.27 -12.78 6.68
CA GLU A 244 14.14 -12.18 7.70
C GLU A 244 15.60 -12.38 7.34
N PHE A 245 16.36 -11.28 7.35
CA PHE A 245 17.80 -11.24 7.14
C PHE A 245 18.49 -10.97 8.47
N ASP A 246 19.59 -11.67 8.72
CA ASP A 246 20.42 -11.45 9.90
C ASP A 246 21.23 -10.15 9.77
N ALA A 247 21.02 -9.20 10.69
CA ALA A 247 21.71 -7.92 10.64
C ALA A 247 23.21 -8.01 10.96
N ASP A 248 23.69 -9.09 11.59
CA ASP A 248 25.14 -9.31 11.86
C ASP A 248 25.90 -9.66 10.58
N GLN A 249 25.19 -10.16 9.56
CA GLN A 249 25.77 -10.51 8.27
C GLN A 249 25.80 -9.31 7.32
N ARG A 250 26.78 -9.34 6.41
CA ARG A 250 26.81 -8.43 5.26
C ARG A 250 26.03 -9.05 4.12
N TRP A 251 25.21 -8.24 3.45
CA TRP A 251 24.42 -8.66 2.31
C TRP A 251 24.65 -7.72 1.13
N ARG A 252 24.37 -8.21 -0.08
CA ARG A 252 24.44 -7.42 -1.30
C ARG A 252 23.30 -7.74 -2.25
N LEU A 253 22.84 -6.71 -2.95
CA LEU A 253 21.93 -6.83 -4.10
C LEU A 253 22.60 -6.16 -5.30
N THR A 254 22.86 -6.91 -6.37
CA THR A 254 23.38 -6.36 -7.63
C THR A 254 22.25 -6.30 -8.65
N LEU A 255 21.82 -5.10 -8.99
CA LEU A 255 20.88 -4.84 -10.07
C LEU A 255 21.65 -4.75 -11.39
N PRO A 256 21.21 -5.45 -12.45
CA PRO A 256 21.93 -5.47 -13.72
C PRO A 256 21.98 -4.10 -14.39
N SER A 257 22.77 -4.00 -15.46
CA SER A 257 22.78 -2.84 -16.35
C SER A 257 21.41 -2.62 -16.99
N GLY A 258 21.01 -1.36 -17.11
CA GLY A 258 19.61 -0.98 -17.30
C GLY A 258 18.86 -1.04 -15.96
N SER A 259 18.14 0.02 -15.61
CA SER A 259 17.34 0.03 -14.39
C SER A 259 16.35 -1.16 -14.37
N LEU A 260 15.89 -1.53 -13.17
CA LEU A 260 14.59 -2.22 -13.01
C LEU A 260 13.60 -1.65 -14.02
N PRO A 261 12.82 -2.48 -14.75
CA PRO A 261 12.03 -1.97 -15.87
C PRO A 261 10.79 -1.25 -15.33
N VAL A 262 10.98 0.02 -15.00
CA VAL A 262 10.01 0.96 -14.45
C VAL A 262 10.04 2.25 -15.25
N ASP A 263 8.90 2.94 -15.35
CA ASP A 263 8.77 4.24 -16.03
C ASP A 263 8.88 5.43 -15.08
N ALA A 264 8.76 5.22 -13.76
CA ALA A 264 9.01 6.23 -12.74
C ALA A 264 10.32 5.95 -12.01
N PHE A 265 10.26 5.23 -10.89
CA PHE A 265 11.44 4.89 -10.11
C PHE A 265 11.27 3.56 -9.36
N TRP A 266 12.36 3.07 -8.78
CA TRP A 266 12.33 1.98 -7.83
C TRP A 266 13.00 2.39 -6.53
N SER A 267 12.65 1.70 -5.44
CA SER A 267 13.30 1.84 -4.14
C SER A 267 13.48 0.48 -3.47
N LEU A 268 14.47 0.38 -2.58
CA LEU A 268 14.68 -0.72 -1.66
C LEU A 268 14.74 -0.13 -0.25
N THR A 269 13.82 -0.53 0.63
CA THR A 269 13.76 -0.08 2.03
C THR A 269 14.11 -1.22 2.98
N ALA A 270 14.88 -0.93 4.02
CA ALA A 270 15.15 -1.84 5.11
C ALA A 270 14.27 -1.54 6.33
N TYR A 271 13.70 -2.57 6.95
CA TYR A 271 12.91 -2.45 8.17
C TYR A 271 13.45 -3.38 9.24
N ARG A 272 13.58 -2.87 10.47
CA ARG A 272 13.83 -3.74 11.62
C ARG A 272 12.57 -4.54 11.92
N ARG A 273 12.73 -5.84 12.13
CA ARG A 273 11.68 -6.73 12.62
C ARG A 273 11.57 -6.63 14.13
N THR A 274 10.38 -6.36 14.66
CA THR A 274 10.14 -6.37 16.11
C THR A 274 9.80 -7.77 16.61
N PRO A 275 10.01 -8.07 17.91
CA PRO A 275 9.55 -9.32 18.51
C PRO A 275 8.04 -9.55 18.38
N SER A 276 7.25 -8.48 18.27
CA SER A 276 5.81 -8.52 18.02
C SER A 276 5.42 -8.82 16.56
N GLY A 277 6.40 -9.07 15.68
CA GLY A 277 6.16 -9.40 14.27
C GLY A 277 5.73 -8.20 13.42
N GLN A 278 6.10 -6.98 13.81
CA GLN A 278 5.91 -5.75 13.04
C GLN A 278 7.25 -5.32 12.44
N SER A 279 7.20 -4.51 11.39
CA SER A 279 8.41 -4.04 10.70
C SER A 279 8.41 -2.52 10.66
N TYR A 280 9.46 -1.89 11.18
CA TYR A 280 9.55 -0.43 11.32
C TYR A 280 10.87 0.12 10.79
N LEU A 281 10.88 1.41 10.47
CA LEU A 281 12.12 2.15 10.24
C LEU A 281 12.94 2.18 11.54
N PHE A 282 14.22 2.45 11.40
CA PHE A 282 15.17 2.53 12.50
C PHE A 282 16.21 3.60 12.21
N ASP A 283 16.61 4.31 13.25
CA ASP A 283 17.61 5.37 13.13
C ASP A 283 18.96 4.80 12.70
N ASN A 284 19.67 5.56 11.88
CA ASN A 284 21.02 5.25 11.44
C ASN A 284 21.79 6.55 11.16
N ALA A 285 23.12 6.46 11.11
CA ALA A 285 24.00 7.61 11.00
C ALA A 285 23.79 8.47 9.73
N LEU A 286 23.17 7.91 8.68
CA LEU A 286 22.88 8.62 7.44
C LEU A 286 21.46 9.20 7.39
N GLY A 287 20.59 8.87 8.37
CA GLY A 287 19.15 9.14 8.26
C GLY A 287 18.53 8.48 7.02
N ARG A 288 19.16 7.43 6.48
CA ARG A 288 18.78 6.81 5.21
C ARG A 288 18.06 5.51 5.47
N HIS A 289 16.81 5.40 5.02
CA HIS A 289 16.06 4.16 5.17
C HIS A 289 15.79 3.43 3.85
N ALA A 290 15.97 4.11 2.72
CA ALA A 290 15.85 3.53 1.39
C ALA A 290 16.94 3.99 0.43
N LEU A 291 17.21 3.16 -0.58
CA LEU A 291 17.96 3.50 -1.78
C LEU A 291 17.07 3.30 -3.00
N GLY A 292 17.17 4.17 -4.00
CA GLY A 292 16.33 4.08 -5.17
C GLY A 292 16.87 4.86 -6.36
N SER A 293 16.31 4.61 -7.55
CA SER A 293 16.73 5.30 -8.79
C SER A 293 16.42 6.79 -8.82
N HIS A 294 15.62 7.29 -7.89
CA HIS A 294 15.37 8.72 -7.70
C HIS A 294 16.57 9.46 -7.08
N GLN A 295 17.58 8.73 -6.60
CA GLN A 295 18.79 9.32 -6.04
C GLN A 295 19.84 9.49 -7.13
N ASP A 296 20.20 10.74 -7.42
CA ASP A 296 21.14 11.07 -8.51
C ASP A 296 22.60 10.63 -8.28
N ASN A 297 22.95 10.21 -7.07
CA ASN A 297 24.33 9.91 -6.68
C ASN A 297 24.67 8.42 -6.61
N LEU A 298 23.76 7.51 -6.98
CA LEU A 298 24.05 6.09 -7.05
C LEU A 298 25.19 5.80 -8.04
N GLN A 299 26.20 5.11 -7.56
CA GLN A 299 27.40 4.77 -8.33
C GLN A 299 27.18 3.48 -9.12
N ARG A 300 27.50 3.52 -10.41
CA ARG A 300 27.41 2.37 -11.32
C ARG A 300 28.79 1.79 -11.56
N ALA A 301 28.85 0.47 -11.74
CA ALA A 301 30.04 -0.18 -12.28
C ALA A 301 30.20 0.10 -13.78
N ASP A 302 31.33 -0.27 -14.36
CA ASP A 302 31.64 -0.06 -15.79
C ASP A 302 30.63 -0.74 -16.73
N ASP A 303 30.05 -1.85 -16.30
CA ASP A 303 28.99 -2.56 -17.04
C ASP A 303 27.62 -1.89 -16.91
N GLY A 304 27.49 -0.86 -16.06
CA GLY A 304 26.26 -0.11 -15.78
C GLY A 304 25.42 -0.67 -14.63
N SER A 305 25.83 -1.78 -14.01
CA SER A 305 25.15 -2.37 -12.85
C SER A 305 25.26 -1.51 -11.60
N ILE A 306 24.32 -1.69 -10.66
CA ILE A 306 24.33 -1.05 -9.35
C ILE A 306 24.37 -2.13 -8.29
N THR A 307 25.42 -2.12 -7.46
CA THR A 307 25.48 -2.99 -6.27
C THR A 307 25.12 -2.19 -5.04
N VAL A 308 24.04 -2.61 -4.36
CA VAL A 308 23.60 -2.11 -3.07
C VAL A 308 24.24 -2.94 -1.96
N PHE A 309 24.91 -2.26 -1.01
CA PHE A 309 25.53 -2.86 0.16
C PHE A 309 24.57 -2.76 1.35
N LEU A 310 24.31 -3.88 2.01
CA LEU A 310 23.33 -4.01 3.10
C LEU A 310 24.06 -4.52 4.33
N GLN A 311 24.44 -3.59 5.22
CA GLN A 311 25.28 -3.89 6.39
C GLN A 311 25.25 -2.76 7.42
N ARG A 312 25.61 -3.06 8.67
CA ARG A 312 25.58 -2.11 9.79
C ARG A 312 26.60 -0.98 9.67
N HIS A 313 27.80 -1.32 9.21
CA HIS A 313 28.92 -0.40 9.09
C HIS A 313 29.14 0.01 7.64
N PRO A 314 29.72 1.19 7.38
CA PRO A 314 30.09 1.59 6.02
C PRO A 314 30.90 0.50 5.28
N PRO A 315 30.65 0.26 3.98
CA PRO A 315 31.47 -0.67 3.20
C PRO A 315 32.91 -0.16 3.11
N ALA A 316 33.87 -1.06 3.33
CA ALA A 316 35.30 -0.74 3.26
C ALA A 316 35.74 -0.39 1.84
N ASP A 317 35.27 -1.17 0.85
CA ASP A 317 35.69 -1.07 -0.56
C ASP A 317 34.53 -0.64 -1.49
N GLY A 318 33.47 -0.07 -0.93
CA GLY A 318 32.24 0.27 -1.67
C GLY A 318 31.84 1.74 -1.54
N PRO A 319 31.15 2.31 -2.54
CA PRO A 319 30.66 3.68 -2.46
C PRO A 319 29.58 3.81 -1.38
N ILE A 320 29.75 4.78 -0.48
CA ILE A 320 28.75 5.15 0.55
C ILE A 320 27.39 5.50 -0.07
N ALA A 321 27.37 6.01 -1.30
CA ALA A 321 26.13 6.29 -2.02
C ALA A 321 25.27 5.03 -2.23
N ASN A 322 25.87 3.85 -2.38
CA ASN A 322 25.14 2.59 -2.59
C ASN A 322 24.96 1.78 -1.30
N TRP A 323 25.32 2.36 -0.14
CA TRP A 323 25.16 1.69 1.14
C TRP A 323 23.79 1.98 1.75
N LEU A 324 23.05 0.93 2.06
CA LEU A 324 21.83 0.98 2.85
C LEU A 324 22.12 0.36 4.24
N PRO A 325 22.15 1.18 5.31
CA PRO A 325 22.38 0.67 6.66
C PRO A 325 21.35 -0.39 7.06
N THR A 326 21.79 -1.41 7.80
CA THR A 326 20.92 -2.41 8.44
C THR A 326 20.80 -2.14 9.95
N PRO A 327 19.80 -2.70 10.65
CA PRO A 327 19.63 -2.48 12.09
C PRO A 327 20.87 -2.89 12.89
N PRO A 328 21.12 -2.27 14.06
CA PRO A 328 22.29 -2.57 14.88
C PRO A 328 22.27 -3.99 15.48
N GLU A 329 21.11 -4.65 15.51
CA GLU A 329 20.94 -6.00 16.06
C GLU A 329 19.67 -6.67 15.51
N GLY A 330 19.60 -8.00 15.63
CA GLY A 330 18.41 -8.79 15.31
C GLY A 330 18.19 -8.99 13.81
N ALA A 331 16.93 -9.19 13.44
CA ALA A 331 16.52 -9.44 12.06
C ALA A 331 15.94 -8.19 11.39
N PHE A 332 16.09 -8.14 10.07
CA PHE A 332 15.49 -7.10 9.24
C PHE A 332 14.81 -7.69 8.00
N GLU A 333 13.86 -6.95 7.44
CA GLU A 333 13.18 -7.28 6.20
C GLU A 333 13.50 -6.23 5.15
N LEU A 334 13.49 -6.66 3.87
CA LEU A 334 13.70 -5.79 2.73
C LEU A 334 12.47 -5.77 1.84
N VAL A 335 12.03 -4.57 1.48
CA VAL A 335 10.93 -4.38 0.53
C VAL A 335 11.43 -3.55 -0.64
N LEU A 336 11.35 -4.12 -1.84
CA LEU A 336 11.58 -3.40 -3.08
C LEU A 336 10.25 -2.91 -3.65
N ARG A 337 10.19 -1.64 -4.04
CA ARG A 337 9.04 -1.03 -4.70
C ARG A 337 9.42 -0.61 -6.11
N ALA A 338 8.57 -0.94 -7.07
CA ALA A 338 8.72 -0.56 -8.47
C ALA A 338 7.50 0.27 -8.87
N TYR A 339 7.70 1.56 -9.18
CA TYR A 339 6.65 2.51 -9.52
C TYR A 339 6.51 2.65 -11.03
N LEU A 340 5.28 2.56 -11.53
CA LEU A 340 4.96 2.43 -12.96
C LEU A 340 5.79 1.31 -13.61
N PRO A 341 5.66 0.05 -13.15
CA PRO A 341 6.43 -1.05 -13.71
C PRO A 341 6.03 -1.29 -15.17
N ARG A 342 7.04 -1.50 -16.02
CA ARG A 342 6.86 -1.90 -17.41
C ARG A 342 6.41 -3.35 -17.51
N ARG A 343 6.04 -3.74 -18.73
CA ARG A 343 5.45 -5.05 -19.04
C ARG A 343 6.28 -6.21 -18.49
N GLU A 344 7.59 -6.13 -18.55
CA GLU A 344 8.51 -7.19 -18.15
C GLU A 344 8.45 -7.52 -16.65
N LEU A 345 8.11 -6.56 -15.79
CA LEU A 345 7.83 -6.84 -14.37
C LEU A 345 6.39 -7.33 -14.19
N LEU A 346 5.43 -6.74 -14.91
CA LEU A 346 4.01 -7.09 -14.81
C LEU A 346 3.71 -8.52 -15.25
N ASP A 347 4.29 -8.97 -16.36
CA ASP A 347 4.17 -10.35 -16.86
C ASP A 347 5.17 -11.31 -16.22
N ARG A 348 6.03 -10.80 -15.34
CA ARG A 348 7.05 -11.54 -14.60
C ARG A 348 8.08 -12.19 -15.52
N SER A 349 8.38 -11.63 -16.70
CA SER A 349 9.48 -12.08 -17.56
C SER A 349 10.84 -11.63 -17.04
N PHE A 350 10.92 -10.45 -16.44
CA PHE A 350 12.11 -9.95 -15.77
C PHE A 350 12.36 -10.72 -14.46
N ARG A 351 13.57 -11.28 -14.30
CA ARG A 351 13.98 -11.98 -13.07
C ARG A 351 14.80 -11.04 -12.20
N LEU A 352 14.21 -10.59 -11.10
CA LEU A 352 14.90 -9.77 -10.11
C LEU A 352 16.01 -10.59 -9.43
N PRO A 353 17.27 -10.11 -9.39
CA PRO A 353 18.34 -10.81 -8.69
C PRO A 353 18.04 -10.93 -7.19
N SER A 354 18.42 -12.05 -6.59
CA SER A 354 18.27 -12.28 -5.15
C SER A 354 19.28 -11.45 -4.36
N VAL A 355 18.92 -11.13 -3.12
CA VAL A 355 19.88 -10.64 -2.11
C VAL A 355 20.75 -11.82 -1.68
N VAL A 356 22.08 -11.63 -1.65
CA VAL A 356 23.04 -12.70 -1.31
C VAL A 356 24.01 -12.26 -0.21
N PRO A 357 24.60 -13.19 0.54
CA PRO A 357 25.67 -12.86 1.48
C PRO A 357 26.84 -12.16 0.76
N ALA A 358 27.41 -11.16 1.41
CA ALA A 358 28.66 -10.53 1.02
C ALA A 358 29.80 -11.07 1.89
N SER A 359 30.93 -11.33 1.25
CA SER A 359 32.15 -11.82 1.90
C SER A 359 32.75 -10.84 2.90
#